data_AF-A0AAI9V0C6-F1
#
_entry.id   AF-A0AAI9V0C6-F1
#
_cell.length_a   1.000
_cell.length_b   1.000
_cell.length_c   1.000
_cell.angle_alpha   90.00
_cell.angle_beta   90.00
_cell.angle_gamma   90.00
#
_symmetry.space_group_name_H-M   'P 1'
#
loop_
_entity.id
_entity.type
_entity.pdbx_description
1 polymer ?
#
loop_
_entity_poly.entity_id
_entity_poly.type
_entity_poly.pdbx_seq_one_letter_code
_entity_poly.pdbx_strand_id
1 'polypeptide(L)'
;MTLRPENYTVASGLNHFNIDTWDGDLSAFQNRGGKLLHWHGLADGVLSSENSHRYYEYVSQTMGMNSKALDKFCRFFRISGMSHCGSGNGATFIGHQSASTTSLAPEENVLMAMVRWVESQVAPDTIMGTWYKKGTSDSGVDFKRRHCRWPYHNVYQGVGDYKDPDTWKCAL
;
A
#
# COMPACT_ATOMS: atom_id res chain seq x y z
N MET A 1 3.94 -17.17 26.93
CA MET A 1 4.11 -15.76 27.34
C MET A 1 2.74 -15.14 27.38
N THR A 2 2.24 -14.72 28.55
CA THR A 2 0.88 -14.18 28.68
C THR A 2 0.99 -12.67 28.82
N LEU A 3 0.80 -11.95 27.71
CA LEU A 3 0.72 -10.49 27.73
C LEU A 3 -0.58 -10.06 28.41
N ARG A 4 -0.50 -9.14 29.37
CA ARG A 4 -1.65 -8.51 30.04
C ARG A 4 -1.78 -7.05 29.63
N PRO A 5 -2.97 -6.43 29.75
CA PRO A 5 -3.15 -5.00 29.46
C PRO A 5 -2.16 -4.09 30.21
N GLU A 6 -1.78 -4.44 31.45
CA GLU A 6 -0.79 -3.66 32.21
C GLU A 6 0.59 -3.63 31.52
N ASN A 7 0.98 -4.70 30.83
CA ASN A 7 2.24 -4.73 30.09
C ASN A 7 2.23 -3.75 28.92
N TYR A 8 1.09 -3.59 28.25
CA TYR A 8 0.92 -2.60 27.19
C TYR A 8 1.07 -1.17 27.73
N THR A 9 0.41 -0.85 28.84
CA THR A 9 0.50 0.49 29.45
C THR A 9 1.94 0.85 29.82
N VAL A 10 2.68 -0.09 30.42
CA VAL A 10 4.10 0.14 30.75
C VAL A 10 4.93 0.33 29.48
N ALA A 11 4.79 -0.56 28.49
CA ALA A 11 5.59 -0.49 27.26
C ALA A 11 5.30 0.80 26.46
N SER A 12 4.03 1.15 26.29
CA SER A 12 3.62 2.38 25.61
C SER A 12 4.04 3.64 26.39
N GLY A 13 4.03 3.60 27.72
CA GLY A 13 4.56 4.69 28.54
C GLY A 13 6.08 4.89 28.41
N LEU A 14 6.83 3.80 28.18
CA LEU A 14 8.28 3.88 27.98
C LEU A 14 8.66 4.45 26.61
N ASN A 15 7.97 4.03 25.54
CA ASN A 15 8.14 4.47 24.14
C ASN A 15 9.57 4.95 23.81
N HIS A 16 10.55 4.08 24.04
CA HIS A 16 11.95 4.44 23.95
C HIS A 16 12.28 5.00 22.56
N PHE A 17 12.78 6.23 22.51
CA PHE A 17 13.13 6.93 21.26
C PHE A 17 11.97 7.08 20.27
N ASN A 18 10.72 7.13 20.76
CA ASN A 18 9.53 7.23 19.93
C ASN A 18 9.35 6.04 18.95
N ILE A 19 9.68 4.82 19.40
CA ILE A 19 9.57 3.60 18.60
C ILE A 19 8.13 3.31 18.12
N ASP A 20 7.12 3.84 18.80
CA ASP A 20 5.71 3.73 18.37
C ASP A 20 5.50 4.26 16.94
N THR A 21 6.31 5.24 16.50
CA THR A 21 6.29 5.80 15.14
C THR A 21 4.89 6.23 14.69
N TRP A 22 4.12 6.81 15.61
CA TRP A 22 2.70 7.14 15.43
C TRP A 22 2.45 8.65 15.38
N ASP A 23 3.38 9.44 14.81
CA ASP A 23 3.17 10.87 14.59
C ASP A 23 2.31 11.09 13.34
N GLY A 24 1.25 11.89 13.48
CA GLY A 24 0.29 12.20 12.43
C GLY A 24 0.63 13.47 11.66
N ASP A 25 1.51 14.32 12.20
CA ASP A 25 1.89 15.58 11.54
C ASP A 25 3.08 15.35 10.59
N LEU A 26 2.76 15.21 9.30
CA LEU A 26 3.77 15.07 8.25
C LEU A 26 4.11 16.41 7.58
N SER A 27 3.75 17.56 8.17
CA SER A 27 3.95 18.89 7.57
C SER A 27 5.40 19.16 7.21
N ALA A 28 6.36 18.79 8.08
CA ALA A 28 7.78 18.96 7.78
C ALA A 28 8.24 18.13 6.57
N PHE A 29 7.72 16.91 6.39
CA PHE A 29 7.99 16.05 5.24
C PHE A 29 7.37 16.61 3.96
N GLN A 30 6.12 17.09 4.05
CA GLN A 30 5.42 17.73 2.94
C GLN A 30 6.11 19.03 2.49
N ASN A 31 6.47 19.90 3.42
CA ASN A 31 7.03 21.24 3.15
C ASN A 31 8.39 21.18 2.44
N ARG A 32 9.17 20.11 2.65
CA ARG A 32 10.42 19.86 1.93
C ARG A 32 10.23 19.13 0.59
N GLY A 33 8.98 18.96 0.13
CA GLY A 33 8.65 18.31 -1.13
C GLY A 33 8.67 16.77 -1.11
N GLY A 34 8.72 16.15 0.08
CA GLY A 34 8.74 14.69 0.22
C GLY A 34 7.51 14.00 -0.36
N LYS A 35 7.69 12.80 -0.93
CA LYS A 35 6.62 11.93 -1.43
C LYS A 35 6.63 10.59 -0.69
N LEU A 36 5.47 10.18 -0.19
CA LEU A 36 5.24 8.96 0.57
C LEU A 36 4.26 8.07 -0.19
N LEU A 37 4.73 6.90 -0.59
CA LEU A 37 3.93 5.81 -1.12
C LEU A 37 3.90 4.73 -0.05
N HIS A 38 2.74 4.58 0.59
CA HIS A 38 2.47 3.58 1.60
C HIS A 38 1.66 2.46 0.97
N TRP A 39 1.97 1.20 1.27
CA TRP A 39 1.16 0.06 0.86
C TRP A 39 1.04 -0.96 1.98
N HIS A 40 -0.01 -1.77 1.96
CA HIS A 40 -0.17 -2.90 2.87
C HIS A 40 -0.91 -4.05 2.17
N GLY A 41 -0.48 -5.29 2.40
CA GLY A 41 -1.19 -6.49 1.94
C GLY A 41 -2.47 -6.76 2.73
N LEU A 42 -3.59 -6.97 2.03
CA LEU A 42 -4.90 -7.18 2.67
C LEU A 42 -5.07 -8.56 3.32
N ALA A 43 -4.19 -9.51 3.01
CA ALA A 43 -4.14 -10.85 3.61
C ALA A 43 -2.95 -11.01 4.56
N ASP A 44 -2.40 -9.90 5.09
CA ASP A 44 -1.33 -9.92 6.09
C ASP A 44 -1.86 -10.47 7.43
N GLY A 45 -1.33 -11.62 7.83
CA GLY A 45 -1.65 -12.30 9.09
C GLY A 45 -0.64 -12.02 10.21
N VAL A 46 0.40 -11.24 9.96
CA VAL A 46 1.44 -10.87 10.93
C VAL A 46 1.16 -9.47 11.47
N LEU A 47 0.91 -8.51 10.58
CA LEU A 47 0.51 -7.14 10.91
C LEU A 47 -0.85 -6.86 10.29
N SER A 48 -1.82 -6.40 11.10
CA SER A 48 -3.14 -6.10 10.56
C SER A 48 -3.07 -4.92 9.60
N SER A 49 -3.59 -5.12 8.37
CA SER A 49 -3.70 -4.05 7.37
C SER A 49 -4.59 -2.89 7.82
N GLU A 50 -5.50 -3.12 8.77
CA GLU A 50 -6.31 -2.06 9.39
C GLU A 50 -5.46 -1.04 10.17
N ASN A 51 -4.26 -1.41 10.63
CA ASN A 51 -3.39 -0.46 11.31
C ASN A 51 -2.85 0.62 10.35
N SER A 52 -2.54 0.24 9.10
CA SER A 52 -2.14 1.21 8.07
C SER A 52 -3.29 2.13 7.66
N HIS A 53 -4.52 1.60 7.60
CA HIS A 53 -5.72 2.40 7.41
C HIS A 53 -5.89 3.40 8.56
N ARG A 54 -5.83 2.94 9.82
CA ARG A 54 -5.91 3.79 11.00
C ARG A 54 -4.85 4.89 11.00
N TYR A 55 -3.62 4.58 10.59
CA TYR A 55 -2.56 5.59 10.49
C TYR A 55 -2.85 6.64 9.42
N TYR A 56 -3.32 6.23 8.23
CA TYR A 56 -3.69 7.19 7.18
C TYR A 56 -4.79 8.16 7.66
N GLU A 57 -5.82 7.63 8.32
CA GLU A 57 -6.89 8.46 8.89
C GLU A 57 -6.39 9.35 10.02
N TYR A 58 -5.47 8.87 10.85
CA TYR A 58 -4.86 9.68 11.90
C TYR A 58 -4.05 10.86 11.31
N VAL A 59 -3.28 10.63 10.23
CA VAL A 59 -2.57 11.70 9.51
C VAL A 59 -3.57 12.71 8.90
N SER A 60 -4.60 12.21 8.22
CA SER A 60 -5.70 13.02 7.65
C SER A 60 -6.32 13.95 8.70
N GLN A 61 -6.68 13.40 9.86
CA GLN A 61 -7.27 14.14 10.97
C GLN A 61 -6.30 15.15 11.59
N THR A 62 -5.05 14.72 11.84
CA THR A 62 -4.02 15.55 12.50
C THR A 62 -3.66 16.77 11.65
N MET A 63 -3.49 16.58 10.34
CA MET A 63 -3.14 17.66 9.41
C MET A 63 -4.37 18.45 8.91
N GLY A 64 -5.59 18.01 9.23
CA GLY A 64 -6.82 18.60 8.69
C GLY A 64 -6.95 18.47 7.18
N MET A 65 -6.42 17.39 6.60
CA MET A 65 -6.32 17.18 5.16
C MET A 65 -7.17 15.99 4.71
N ASN A 66 -8.14 16.22 3.82
CA ASN A 66 -8.84 15.11 3.17
C ASN A 66 -7.91 14.33 2.22
N SER A 67 -8.39 13.18 1.72
CA SER A 67 -7.61 12.30 0.84
C SER A 67 -7.05 13.02 -0.40
N LYS A 68 -7.81 13.94 -1.01
CA LYS A 68 -7.34 14.73 -2.17
C LYS A 68 -6.19 15.69 -1.81
N ALA A 69 -6.20 16.25 -0.60
CA ALA A 69 -5.11 17.09 -0.11
C ALA A 69 -3.86 16.24 0.21
N LEU A 70 -4.05 15.08 0.86
CA LEU A 70 -2.98 14.12 1.12
C LEU A 70 -2.36 13.57 -0.17
N ASP A 71 -3.15 13.28 -1.21
CA ASP A 71 -2.71 12.70 -2.49
C ASP A 71 -1.57 13.48 -3.19
N LYS A 72 -1.33 14.75 -2.79
CA LYS A 72 -0.22 15.58 -3.26
C LYS A 72 1.16 15.09 -2.78
N PHE A 73 1.21 14.38 -1.65
CA PHE A 73 2.46 13.94 -1.03
C PHE A 73 2.38 12.58 -0.35
N CYS A 74 1.20 12.09 0.04
CA CYS A 74 1.00 10.82 0.73
C CYS A 74 -0.12 10.02 0.05
N ARG A 75 0.21 8.85 -0.49
CA ARG A 75 -0.76 7.92 -1.11
C ARG A 75 -0.63 6.54 -0.47
N PHE A 76 -1.75 5.98 -0.03
CA PHE A 76 -1.83 4.65 0.57
C PHE A 76 -2.51 3.66 -0.38
N PHE A 77 -1.92 2.49 -0.61
CA PHE A 77 -2.43 1.45 -1.51
C PHE A 77 -2.70 0.14 -0.76
N ARG A 78 -3.87 -0.44 -1.00
CA ARG A 78 -4.27 -1.71 -0.40
C ARG A 78 -4.12 -2.83 -1.41
N ILE A 79 -3.19 -3.75 -1.16
CA ILE A 79 -2.80 -4.77 -2.12
C ILE A 79 -3.62 -6.04 -1.89
N SER A 80 -4.58 -6.31 -2.78
CA SER A 80 -5.49 -7.45 -2.62
C SER A 80 -4.76 -8.78 -2.77
N GLY A 81 -4.96 -9.69 -1.81
CA GLY A 81 -4.40 -11.04 -1.81
C GLY A 81 -2.91 -11.12 -1.48
N MET A 82 -2.27 -10.01 -1.10
CA MET A 82 -0.90 -9.98 -0.57
C MET A 82 -0.90 -10.28 0.93
N SER A 83 -0.02 -11.19 1.33
CA SER A 83 0.25 -11.53 2.72
C SER A 83 1.31 -10.60 3.32
N HIS A 84 2.07 -11.06 4.32
CA HIS A 84 3.08 -10.24 4.96
C HIS A 84 4.23 -9.92 4.00
N CYS A 85 4.36 -8.62 3.67
CA CYS A 85 5.34 -8.04 2.75
C CYS A 85 5.34 -8.59 1.30
N GLY A 86 4.68 -9.70 0.99
CA GLY A 86 4.70 -10.36 -0.31
C GLY A 86 3.94 -11.67 -0.25
N SER A 87 4.25 -12.62 -1.14
CA SER A 87 3.55 -13.92 -1.25
C SER A 87 2.03 -13.74 -1.35
N GLY A 88 1.21 -14.64 -0.79
CA GLY A 88 -0.25 -14.59 -0.87
C GLY A 88 -0.83 -15.24 -2.13
N ASN A 89 -2.10 -14.99 -2.43
CA ASN A 89 -2.88 -15.64 -3.50
C ASN A 89 -3.49 -14.64 -4.51
N GLY A 90 -3.03 -13.40 -4.50
CA GLY A 90 -3.50 -12.32 -5.38
C GLY A 90 -2.43 -11.82 -6.37
N ALA A 91 -2.68 -10.68 -7.00
CA ALA A 91 -1.69 -10.03 -7.84
C ALA A 91 -0.67 -9.25 -6.98
N THR A 92 0.27 -9.96 -6.36
CA THR A 92 1.08 -9.42 -5.25
C THR A 92 2.48 -8.96 -5.67
N PHE A 93 2.88 -9.24 -6.91
CA PHE A 93 4.17 -8.81 -7.43
C PHE A 93 4.07 -7.37 -7.92
N ILE A 94 4.46 -6.42 -7.05
CA ILE A 94 4.38 -4.96 -7.29
C ILE A 94 5.76 -4.28 -7.35
N GLY A 95 6.87 -5.03 -7.36
CA GLY A 95 8.22 -4.48 -7.43
C GLY A 95 8.71 -3.73 -6.19
N HIS A 96 8.24 -4.09 -4.99
CA HIS A 96 8.76 -3.54 -3.71
C HIS A 96 10.06 -4.23 -3.25
N GLN A 97 10.41 -5.39 -3.82
CA GLN A 97 11.64 -6.14 -3.55
C GLN A 97 12.07 -6.86 -4.82
N SER A 98 13.34 -7.27 -4.92
CA SER A 98 13.89 -7.92 -6.11
C SER A 98 13.10 -9.15 -6.55
N ALA A 99 12.61 -9.95 -5.60
CA ALA A 99 11.79 -11.14 -5.86
C ALA A 99 10.37 -10.83 -6.39
N SER A 100 9.89 -9.59 -6.22
CA SER A 100 8.56 -9.15 -6.67
C SER A 100 8.60 -8.25 -7.91
N THR A 101 9.79 -8.05 -8.50
CA THR A 101 9.97 -7.28 -9.73
C THR A 101 9.51 -8.07 -10.95
N THR A 102 8.47 -7.56 -11.61
CA THR A 102 7.96 -8.13 -12.88
C THR A 102 8.36 -7.30 -14.09
N SER A 103 8.52 -6.00 -13.88
CA SER A 103 8.86 -4.99 -14.87
C SER A 103 9.52 -3.80 -14.14
N LEU A 104 10.22 -2.96 -14.90
CA LEU A 104 10.72 -1.65 -14.43
C LEU A 104 9.82 -0.50 -14.88
N ALA A 105 8.70 -0.80 -15.56
CA ALA A 105 7.68 0.21 -15.86
C ALA A 105 7.11 0.79 -14.54
N PRO A 106 7.03 2.12 -14.38
CA PRO A 106 6.52 2.75 -13.16
C PRO A 106 5.10 2.34 -12.76
N GLU A 107 4.28 1.85 -13.69
CA GLU A 107 2.93 1.35 -13.39
C GLU A 107 2.94 -0.01 -12.69
N GLU A 108 4.00 -0.81 -12.89
CA GLU A 108 4.13 -2.19 -12.43
C GLU A 108 5.20 -2.38 -11.34
N ASN A 109 5.82 -1.28 -10.91
CA ASN A 109 6.92 -1.28 -9.96
C ASN A 109 6.85 -0.07 -9.03
N VAL A 110 6.61 -0.30 -7.74
CA VAL A 110 6.42 0.79 -6.76
C VAL A 110 7.67 1.66 -6.55
N LEU A 111 8.87 1.09 -6.68
CA LEU A 111 10.10 1.87 -6.60
C LEU A 111 10.20 2.83 -7.79
N MET A 112 9.95 2.33 -9.00
CA MET A 112 9.97 3.17 -10.21
C MET A 112 8.79 4.15 -10.24
N ALA A 113 7.65 3.80 -9.66
CA ALA A 113 6.53 4.72 -9.45
C ALA A 113 6.94 5.91 -8.57
N MET A 114 7.71 5.66 -7.50
CA MET A 114 8.23 6.70 -6.62
C MET A 114 9.25 7.59 -7.34
N VAL A 115 10.19 7.00 -8.10
CA VAL A 115 11.14 7.76 -8.93
C VAL A 115 10.39 8.71 -9.86
N ARG A 116 9.40 8.20 -10.60
CA ARG A 116 8.59 9.02 -11.49
C ARG A 116 7.80 10.11 -10.74
N TRP A 117 7.26 9.81 -9.57
CA TRP A 117 6.53 10.80 -8.78
C TRP A 117 7.45 11.93 -8.31
N VAL A 118 8.64 11.60 -7.81
CA VAL A 118 9.60 12.60 -7.33
C VAL A 118 10.19 13.42 -8.48
N GLU A 119 10.64 12.77 -9.56
CA GLU A 119 11.42 13.43 -10.62
C GLU A 119 10.54 14.05 -11.70
N SER A 120 9.40 13.45 -12.01
CA SER A 120 8.50 13.91 -13.08
C SER A 120 7.16 14.45 -12.57
N GLN A 121 6.93 14.48 -11.26
CA GLN A 121 5.68 14.94 -10.64
C GLN A 121 4.44 14.15 -11.11
N VAL A 122 4.63 12.92 -11.61
CA VAL A 122 3.52 12.03 -12.02
C VAL A 122 3.29 10.98 -10.93
N ALA A 123 2.32 11.26 -10.07
CA ALA A 123 1.95 10.39 -8.97
C ALA A 123 1.14 9.16 -9.44
N PRO A 124 1.33 7.98 -8.86
CA PRO A 124 0.57 6.78 -9.23
C PRO A 124 -0.86 6.85 -8.70
N ASP A 125 -1.87 6.65 -9.55
CA ASP A 125 -3.28 6.51 -9.11
C ASP A 125 -3.63 5.07 -8.71
N THR A 126 -2.90 4.11 -9.30
CA THR A 126 -2.98 2.68 -8.98
C THR A 126 -1.59 2.06 -9.02
N ILE A 127 -1.43 0.90 -8.38
CA ILE A 127 -0.24 0.05 -8.53
C ILE A 127 -0.65 -1.23 -9.21
N MET A 128 -0.09 -1.54 -10.38
CA MET A 128 -0.34 -2.82 -11.03
C MET A 128 0.44 -3.91 -10.31
N GLY A 129 -0.28 -4.88 -9.77
CA GLY A 129 0.29 -6.14 -9.31
C GLY A 129 0.13 -7.22 -10.37
N THR A 130 1.05 -8.19 -10.33
CA THR A 130 1.01 -9.40 -11.17
C THR A 130 0.88 -10.64 -10.29
N TRP A 131 0.11 -11.62 -10.75
CA TRP A 131 0.13 -12.98 -10.24
C TRP A 131 0.65 -13.93 -11.30
N TYR A 132 1.52 -14.85 -10.90
CA TYR A 132 2.04 -15.89 -11.79
C TYR A 132 1.34 -17.23 -11.51
N LYS A 133 1.25 -18.08 -12.52
CA LYS A 133 0.69 -19.43 -12.35
C LYS A 133 1.48 -20.18 -11.27
N LYS A 134 0.81 -20.88 -10.36
CA LYS A 134 1.51 -21.56 -9.22
C LYS A 134 2.39 -20.63 -8.35
N GLY A 135 2.27 -19.30 -8.46
CA GLY A 135 3.01 -18.32 -7.66
C GLY A 135 4.48 -18.10 -8.04
N THR A 136 4.98 -18.63 -9.16
CA THR A 136 6.40 -18.50 -9.56
C THR A 136 6.56 -17.80 -10.91
N SER A 137 7.55 -16.92 -11.07
CA SER A 137 7.78 -16.14 -12.30
C SER A 137 7.87 -16.98 -13.57
N ASP A 138 8.46 -18.18 -13.46
CA ASP A 138 8.80 -19.04 -14.59
C ASP A 138 7.58 -19.77 -15.19
N SER A 139 6.45 -19.70 -14.50
CA SER A 139 5.20 -20.37 -14.88
C SER A 139 4.34 -19.56 -15.88
N GLY A 140 4.74 -18.32 -16.15
CA GLY A 140 3.95 -17.35 -16.90
C GLY A 140 2.92 -16.61 -16.05
N VAL A 141 2.55 -15.41 -16.51
CA VAL A 141 1.54 -14.57 -15.85
C VAL A 141 0.18 -15.27 -15.91
N ASP A 142 -0.52 -15.31 -14.77
CA ASP A 142 -1.90 -15.77 -14.68
C ASP A 142 -2.88 -14.60 -14.82
N PHE A 143 -2.69 -13.54 -14.03
CA PHE A 143 -3.50 -12.33 -14.12
C PHE A 143 -2.77 -11.10 -13.55
N LYS A 144 -3.32 -9.92 -13.84
CA LYS A 144 -2.85 -8.65 -13.27
C LYS A 144 -4.02 -7.90 -12.61
N ARG A 145 -3.74 -7.03 -11.64
CA ARG A 145 -4.74 -6.17 -11.01
C ARG A 145 -4.15 -4.81 -10.69
N ARG A 146 -4.86 -3.74 -11.05
CA ARG A 146 -4.57 -2.38 -10.57
C ARG A 146 -5.09 -2.23 -9.15
N HIS A 147 -4.22 -2.15 -8.16
CA HIS A 147 -4.59 -1.90 -6.77
C HIS A 147 -4.89 -0.42 -6.57
N CYS A 148 -6.05 -0.12 -6.01
CA CYS A 148 -6.51 1.25 -5.80
C CYS A 148 -5.78 1.93 -4.65
N ARG A 149 -5.55 3.23 -4.80
CA ARG A 149 -5.24 4.10 -3.67
C ARG A 149 -6.47 4.25 -2.77
N TRP A 150 -6.25 4.33 -1.47
CA TRP A 150 -7.26 4.70 -0.47
C TRP A 150 -7.79 6.13 -0.73
N PRO A 151 -9.07 6.42 -0.46
CA PRO A 151 -10.11 5.55 0.09
C PRO A 151 -10.80 4.64 -0.92
N TYR A 152 -10.37 4.64 -2.18
CA TYR A 152 -10.98 3.79 -3.19
C TYR A 152 -10.72 2.31 -2.92
N HIS A 153 -11.66 1.48 -3.37
CA HIS A 153 -11.59 0.04 -3.34
C HIS A 153 -11.83 -0.54 -4.74
N ASN A 154 -11.26 -1.72 -4.99
CA ASN A 154 -11.42 -2.41 -6.26
C ASN A 154 -12.79 -3.07 -6.33
N VAL A 155 -13.56 -2.73 -7.35
CA VAL A 155 -14.89 -3.30 -7.61
C VAL A 155 -14.90 -3.95 -9.00
N TYR A 156 -15.16 -5.26 -9.02
CA TYR A 156 -15.41 -5.99 -10.26
C TYR A 156 -16.71 -5.48 -10.87
N GLN A 157 -16.70 -5.16 -12.17
CA GLN A 157 -17.87 -4.58 -12.85
C GLN A 157 -18.96 -5.61 -13.17
N GLY A 158 -18.73 -6.90 -12.88
CA GLY A 158 -19.72 -7.97 -13.12
C GLY A 158 -19.72 -8.52 -14.54
N VAL A 159 -18.94 -7.93 -15.46
CA VAL A 159 -18.88 -8.30 -16.87
C VAL A 159 -17.42 -8.52 -17.28
N GLY A 160 -17.15 -9.58 -18.06
CA GLY A 160 -15.83 -9.94 -18.56
C GLY A 160 -15.11 -10.99 -17.71
N ASP A 161 -13.82 -11.20 -17.94
CA ASP A 161 -12.99 -12.07 -17.10
C ASP A 161 -12.49 -11.28 -15.89
N TYR A 162 -12.62 -11.82 -14.68
CA TYR A 162 -12.08 -11.18 -13.48
C TYR A 162 -10.56 -11.08 -13.51
N LYS A 163 -9.86 -11.92 -14.29
CA LYS A 163 -8.40 -11.87 -14.47
C LYS A 163 -7.94 -10.68 -15.30
N ASP A 164 -8.83 -10.11 -16.09
CA ASP A 164 -8.57 -8.89 -16.84
C ASP A 164 -8.51 -7.69 -15.86
N PRO A 165 -7.43 -6.89 -15.83
CA PRO A 165 -7.36 -5.69 -15.01
C PRO A 165 -8.37 -4.61 -15.42
N ASP A 166 -8.91 -4.62 -16.65
CA ASP A 166 -9.83 -3.62 -17.18
C ASP A 166 -11.30 -3.88 -16.81
N THR A 167 -11.63 -5.07 -16.31
CA THR A 167 -12.99 -5.40 -15.80
C THR A 167 -13.22 -4.95 -14.35
N TRP A 168 -12.25 -4.23 -13.77
CA TRP A 168 -12.29 -3.72 -12.41
C TRP A 168 -12.12 -2.20 -12.41
N LYS A 169 -12.78 -1.54 -11.46
CA LYS A 169 -12.62 -0.10 -11.26
C LYS A 169 -12.36 0.24 -9.80
N CYS A 170 -11.65 1.34 -9.58
CA CYS A 170 -11.58 1.97 -8.29
C CYS A 170 -12.86 2.77 -8.03
N ALA A 171 -13.62 2.39 -7.00
CA ALA A 171 -14.81 3.07 -6.53
C ALA A 171 -14.63 3.52 -5.08
N LEU A 172 -15.33 4.59 -4.67
CA LEU A 172 -15.37 5.02 -3.26
C LEU A 172 -16.23 4.05 -2.45
#